data_AF-A0A7S2GC58-F1
#
_entry.id   AF-A0A7S2GC58-F1
#
_cell.length_a   1.000
_cell.length_b   1.000
_cell.length_c   1.000
_cell.angle_alpha   90.00
_cell.angle_beta   90.00
_cell.angle_gamma   90.00
#
_symmetry.space_group_name_H-M   'P 1'
#
loop_
_entity.id
_entity.type
_entity.pdbx_description
1 polymer ?
#
loop_
_entity_poly.entity_id
_entity_poly.type
_entity_poly.pdbx_seq_one_letter_code
_entity_poly.pdbx_strand_id
1 'polypeptide(L)'
;NLADQNRSVTATNMNEHSSRSHLMLNVTVESTNRVSGQVTWGKLHLVDLAGSERISKSGAAGQALKEAQAINKSLSALGDVIMSRAQKSAHVPFRNSTLTHLLQDSLSGDSKTLMFVCISPVMYNAEETFCSLNFAQRVNSVELGKATKNTSGGGAAASSSRRKK
;
A
#
# COMPACT_ATOMS: atom_id res chain seq x y z
N ASN A 1 11.99 -17.66 -10.69
CA ASN A 1 10.87 -16.79 -11.08
C ASN A 1 9.56 -17.43 -10.62
N LEU A 2 9.28 -17.42 -9.31
CA LEU A 2 8.16 -18.15 -8.67
C LEU A 2 6.94 -17.24 -8.43
N ALA A 3 7.16 -15.92 -8.36
CA ALA A 3 6.11 -14.92 -8.15
C ALA A 3 5.22 -14.77 -9.39
N ASP A 4 5.82 -14.75 -10.60
CA ASP A 4 5.07 -14.65 -11.85
C ASP A 4 4.20 -15.90 -12.10
N GLN A 5 4.58 -17.06 -11.55
CA GLN A 5 3.89 -18.34 -11.74
C GLN A 5 2.65 -18.52 -10.85
N ASN A 6 2.58 -17.83 -9.70
CA ASN A 6 1.49 -17.99 -8.72
C ASN A 6 0.35 -16.97 -8.90
N ARG A 7 0.34 -16.22 -10.00
CA ARG A 7 -0.70 -15.23 -10.31
C ARG A 7 -1.83 -15.90 -11.10
N SER A 8 -3.09 -15.66 -10.72
CA SER A 8 -4.29 -16.22 -11.36
C SER A 8 -4.49 -15.62 -12.76
N VAL A 9 -4.52 -16.48 -13.79
CA VAL A 9 -4.45 -16.07 -15.21
C VAL A 9 -5.80 -16.23 -15.92
N THR A 10 -6.38 -15.16 -16.46
CA THR A 10 -7.41 -15.24 -17.52
C THR A 10 -7.30 -14.02 -18.44
N ALA A 11 -7.06 -14.22 -19.74
CA ALA A 11 -6.76 -13.14 -20.70
C ALA A 11 -8.01 -12.41 -21.20
N THR A 12 -7.97 -11.07 -21.29
CA THR A 12 -8.93 -10.24 -22.04
C THR A 12 -8.22 -9.07 -22.73
N ASN A 13 -8.81 -8.62 -23.84
CA ASN A 13 -8.19 -7.90 -24.96
C ASN A 13 -7.86 -6.40 -24.74
N MET A 14 -7.72 -5.94 -23.49
CA MET A 14 -7.38 -4.53 -23.22
C MET A 14 -6.44 -4.28 -22.04
N ASN A 15 -5.92 -5.31 -21.37
CA ASN A 15 -4.74 -5.14 -20.53
C ASN A 15 -4.04 -6.48 -20.28
N GLU A 16 -2.72 -6.41 -20.39
CA GLU A 16 -1.76 -7.40 -19.96
C GLU A 16 -2.07 -7.84 -18.52
N HIS A 17 -1.88 -9.11 -18.25
CA HIS A 17 -2.16 -9.85 -17.01
C HIS A 17 -1.82 -9.13 -15.68
N SER A 18 -0.96 -8.11 -15.71
CA SER A 18 -0.52 -7.30 -14.57
C SER A 18 -1.57 -6.32 -14.03
N SER A 19 -2.56 -5.89 -14.81
CA SER A 19 -3.48 -4.82 -14.37
C SER A 19 -4.61 -5.29 -13.45
N ARG A 20 -4.78 -6.61 -13.25
CA ARG A 20 -5.97 -7.19 -12.62
C ARG A 20 -5.78 -7.84 -11.25
N SER A 21 -4.60 -7.72 -10.65
CA SER A 21 -4.38 -8.12 -9.26
C SER A 21 -3.29 -7.29 -8.62
N HIS A 22 -3.40 -7.05 -7.31
CA HIS A 22 -2.29 -6.48 -6.54
C HIS A 22 -1.27 -7.57 -6.22
N LEU A 23 0.00 -7.21 -6.18
CA LEU A 23 1.10 -8.04 -5.69
C LEU A 23 1.73 -7.38 -4.47
N MET A 24 2.01 -8.18 -3.44
CA MET A 24 2.69 -7.73 -2.24
C MET A 24 3.77 -8.73 -1.86
N LEU A 25 5.01 -8.27 -1.82
CA LEU A 25 6.16 -8.98 -1.28
C LEU A 25 6.53 -8.37 0.07
N ASN A 26 6.60 -9.21 1.09
CA ASN A 26 7.05 -8.82 2.42
C ASN A 26 8.40 -9.46 2.72
N VAL A 27 9.40 -8.62 3.02
CA VAL A 27 10.73 -9.06 3.45
C VAL A 27 10.94 -8.60 4.88
N THR A 28 11.03 -9.56 5.80
CA THR A 28 11.39 -9.29 7.21
C THR A 28 12.85 -9.62 7.42
N VAL A 29 13.61 -8.68 7.97
CA VAL A 29 15.01 -8.86 8.32
C VAL A 29 15.16 -8.74 9.82
N GLU A 30 15.82 -9.72 10.43
CA GLU A 30 16.24 -9.69 11.83
C GLU A 30 17.76 -9.78 11.89
N SER A 31 18.39 -8.99 12.76
CA SER A 31 19.83 -8.94 12.92
C SER A 31 20.18 -8.84 14.40
N THR A 32 21.08 -9.72 14.83
CA THR A 32 21.62 -9.75 16.20
C THR A 32 23.06 -9.27 16.20
N ASN A 33 23.32 -8.20 16.95
CA ASN A 33 24.67 -7.77 17.27
C ASN A 33 25.29 -8.78 18.25
N ARG A 34 26.30 -9.51 17.80
CA ARG A 34 26.94 -10.59 18.58
C ARG A 34 27.74 -10.09 19.79
N VAL A 35 28.12 -8.82 19.81
CA VAL A 35 28.89 -8.22 20.92
C VAL A 35 27.94 -7.70 22.01
N SER A 36 26.93 -6.91 21.64
CA SER A 36 25.99 -6.32 22.61
C SER A 36 24.80 -7.22 22.94
N GLY A 37 24.57 -8.30 22.17
CA GLY A 37 23.35 -9.11 22.23
C GLY A 37 22.11 -8.40 21.70
N GLN A 38 22.24 -7.19 21.15
CA GLN A 38 21.10 -6.41 20.67
C GLN A 38 20.53 -7.00 19.38
N VAL A 39 19.26 -7.37 19.42
CA VAL A 39 18.46 -7.77 18.27
C VAL A 39 17.78 -6.54 17.68
N THR A 40 17.75 -6.46 16.37
CA THR A 40 17.07 -5.41 15.61
C THR A 40 16.29 -6.05 14.47
N TRP A 41 15.15 -5.49 14.11
CA TRP A 41 14.37 -6.01 12.98
C TRP A 41 13.73 -4.91 12.14
N GLY A 42 13.39 -5.25 10.91
CA GLY A 42 12.70 -4.37 9.98
C GLY A 42 11.83 -5.16 9.02
N LYS A 43 10.78 -4.52 8.50
CA LYS A 43 9.93 -5.05 7.45
C LYS A 43 10.03 -4.15 6.23
N LEU A 44 10.20 -4.73 5.05
CA LEU A 44 10.10 -4.06 3.77
C LEU A 44 8.90 -4.62 3.02
N HIS A 45 7.96 -3.74 2.70
CA HIS A 45 6.83 -4.05 1.84
C HIS A 45 7.10 -3.51 0.44
N LEU A 46 7.13 -4.39 -0.55
CA LEU A 46 7.15 -4.05 -1.97
C LEU A 46 5.78 -4.38 -2.55
N VAL A 47 5.07 -3.33 -2.99
CA VAL A 47 3.66 -3.42 -3.38
C VAL A 47 3.53 -2.94 -4.82
N ASP A 48 3.01 -3.80 -5.67
CA ASP A 48 2.64 -3.48 -7.05
C ASP A 48 1.11 -3.48 -7.14
N LEU A 49 0.55 -2.30 -7.41
CA LEU A 49 -0.89 -2.09 -7.41
C LEU A 49 -1.47 -2.36 -8.80
N ALA A 50 -2.63 -2.97 -8.83
CA ALA A 50 -3.43 -3.14 -10.02
C ALA A 50 -3.82 -1.79 -10.65
N GLY A 51 -4.29 -1.84 -11.90
CA GLY A 51 -4.72 -0.66 -12.64
C GLY A 51 -5.83 0.12 -11.93
N SER A 52 -5.73 1.45 -11.95
CA SER A 52 -6.68 2.37 -11.34
C SER A 52 -7.75 2.88 -12.30
N GLU A 53 -7.77 2.36 -13.54
CA GLU A 53 -8.67 2.83 -14.57
C GLU A 53 -10.14 2.60 -14.23
N ARG A 54 -10.97 3.54 -14.68
CA ARG A 54 -12.41 3.43 -14.51
C ARG A 54 -12.97 2.30 -15.36
N ILE A 55 -13.83 1.49 -14.73
CA ILE A 55 -14.57 0.39 -15.38
C ILE A 55 -15.36 0.86 -16.60
N SER A 56 -15.88 2.09 -16.58
CA SER A 56 -16.61 2.67 -17.71
C SER A 56 -15.78 2.79 -18.99
N LYS A 57 -14.44 2.85 -18.88
CA LYS A 57 -13.53 2.90 -20.03
C LYS A 57 -13.06 1.52 -20.49
N SER A 58 -13.18 0.48 -19.65
CA SER A 58 -12.65 -0.85 -19.96
C SER A 58 -13.60 -1.72 -20.80
N GLY A 59 -14.87 -1.33 -20.92
CA GLY A 59 -15.90 -2.13 -21.61
C GLY A 59 -16.14 -3.49 -20.95
N ALA A 60 -15.71 -3.68 -19.69
CA ALA A 60 -15.80 -4.96 -19.01
C ALA A 60 -17.26 -5.38 -18.75
N ALA A 61 -17.58 -6.63 -19.06
CA ALA A 61 -18.89 -7.23 -18.84
C ALA A 61 -18.78 -8.58 -18.11
N GLY A 62 -19.90 -9.04 -17.55
CA GLY A 62 -19.98 -10.36 -16.92
C GLY A 62 -18.96 -10.55 -15.78
N GLN A 63 -18.14 -11.59 -15.88
CA GLN A 63 -17.14 -11.91 -14.85
C GLN A 63 -16.00 -10.88 -14.79
N ALA A 64 -15.57 -10.34 -15.94
CA ALA A 64 -14.54 -9.31 -15.99
C ALA A 64 -14.99 -8.01 -15.31
N LEU A 65 -16.29 -7.69 -15.36
CA LEU A 65 -16.85 -6.56 -14.64
C LEU A 65 -16.75 -6.74 -13.12
N LYS A 66 -17.09 -7.93 -12.61
CA LYS A 66 -17.00 -8.24 -11.17
C LYS A 66 -15.55 -8.17 -10.68
N GLU A 67 -14.61 -8.65 -11.48
CA GLU A 67 -13.18 -8.57 -11.20
C GLU A 67 -12.71 -7.10 -11.13
N ALA A 68 -13.02 -6.30 -12.15
CA ALA A 68 -12.71 -4.87 -12.20
C ALA A 68 -13.31 -4.09 -11.01
N GLN A 69 -14.53 -4.45 -10.59
CA GLN A 69 -15.17 -3.88 -9.40
C GLN A 69 -14.41 -4.23 -8.11
N ALA A 70 -13.95 -5.47 -7.97
CA ALA A 70 -13.19 -5.90 -6.80
C ALA A 70 -11.83 -5.18 -6.71
N ILE A 71 -11.13 -5.04 -7.83
CA ILE A 71 -9.87 -4.28 -7.93
C ILE A 71 -10.12 -2.83 -7.52
N ASN A 72 -11.08 -2.15 -8.15
CA ASN A 72 -11.35 -0.74 -7.86
C ASN A 72 -11.84 -0.53 -6.42
N LYS A 73 -12.60 -1.47 -5.85
CA LYS A 73 -13.00 -1.42 -4.43
C LYS A 73 -11.78 -1.34 -3.50
N SER A 74 -10.75 -2.15 -3.75
CA SER A 74 -9.54 -2.13 -2.92
C SER A 74 -8.71 -0.84 -3.09
N LEU A 75 -8.65 -0.27 -4.30
CA LEU A 75 -8.01 1.02 -4.55
C LEU A 75 -8.80 2.18 -3.95
N SER A 76 -10.14 2.15 -4.00
CA SER A 76 -10.99 3.12 -3.32
C SER A 76 -10.80 3.08 -1.81
N ALA A 77 -10.76 1.88 -1.21
CA ALA A 77 -10.48 1.72 0.22
C ALA A 77 -9.10 2.29 0.61
N LEU A 78 -8.08 2.10 -0.25
CA LEU A 78 -6.77 2.74 -0.05
C LEU A 78 -6.88 4.27 -0.10
N GLY A 79 -7.68 4.80 -1.04
CA GLY A 79 -8.06 6.21 -1.11
C GLY A 79 -8.66 6.74 0.19
N ASP A 80 -9.61 6.00 0.76
CA ASP A 80 -10.27 6.37 2.02
C ASP A 80 -9.28 6.38 3.19
N VAL A 81 -8.40 5.39 3.29
CA VAL A 81 -7.35 5.33 4.31
C VAL A 81 -6.42 6.56 4.23
N ILE A 82 -5.94 6.88 3.03
CA ILE A 82 -5.07 8.04 2.80
C ILE A 82 -5.80 9.34 3.18
N MET A 83 -7.07 9.48 2.79
CA MET A 83 -7.87 10.65 3.14
C MET A 83 -8.05 10.79 4.66
N SER A 84 -8.44 9.71 5.35
CA SER A 84 -8.58 9.71 6.81
C SER A 84 -7.27 10.05 7.51
N ARG A 85 -6.13 9.60 6.97
CA ARG A 85 -4.80 9.96 7.50
C ARG A 85 -4.47 11.44 7.29
N ALA A 86 -4.72 11.97 6.09
CA ALA A 86 -4.49 13.38 5.79
C ALA A 86 -5.35 14.31 6.68
N GLN A 87 -6.60 13.89 6.96
CA GLN A 87 -7.53 14.62 7.82
C GLN A 87 -7.30 14.38 9.32
N LYS A 88 -6.33 13.54 9.71
CA LYS A 88 -6.06 13.16 11.10
C LYS A 88 -7.32 12.62 11.81
N SER A 89 -8.16 11.89 11.07
CA SER A 89 -9.40 11.31 11.58
C SER A 89 -9.12 10.32 12.73
N ALA A 90 -9.99 10.29 13.73
CA ALA A 90 -9.87 9.38 14.87
C ALA A 90 -9.97 7.89 14.45
N HIS A 91 -10.77 7.60 13.42
CA HIS A 91 -10.91 6.27 12.84
C HIS A 91 -10.35 6.24 11.41
N VAL A 92 -9.48 5.28 11.13
CA VAL A 92 -8.91 5.03 9.79
C VAL A 92 -9.39 3.65 9.30
N PRO A 93 -10.06 3.56 8.14
CA PRO A 93 -10.80 2.37 7.74
C PRO A 93 -9.94 1.27 7.10
N PHE A 94 -8.88 0.83 7.77
CA PHE A 94 -7.96 -0.21 7.25
C PHE A 94 -8.65 -1.54 6.93
N ARG A 95 -9.80 -1.83 7.55
CA ARG A 95 -10.55 -3.08 7.38
C ARG A 95 -11.47 -3.10 6.14
N ASN A 96 -11.57 -2.01 5.38
CA ASN A 96 -12.47 -1.94 4.22
C ASN A 96 -12.01 -2.80 3.03
N SER A 97 -10.74 -3.24 3.01
CA SER A 97 -10.22 -4.20 2.04
C SER A 97 -9.07 -5.02 2.61
N THR A 98 -8.78 -6.18 2.00
CA THR A 98 -7.59 -6.98 2.34
C THR A 98 -6.30 -6.21 2.10
N LEU A 99 -6.23 -5.43 1.02
CA LEU A 99 -5.07 -4.61 0.69
C LEU A 99 -4.77 -3.61 1.81
N THR A 100 -5.75 -2.82 2.21
CA THR A 100 -5.58 -1.81 3.28
C THR A 100 -5.26 -2.45 4.63
N HIS A 101 -5.79 -3.63 4.91
CA HIS A 101 -5.48 -4.35 6.15
C HIS A 101 -4.01 -4.80 6.16
N LEU A 102 -3.50 -5.33 5.05
CA LEU A 102 -2.10 -5.72 4.92
C LEU A 102 -1.14 -4.52 4.99
N LEU A 103 -1.56 -3.37 4.47
CA LEU A 103 -0.77 -2.13 4.47
C LEU A 103 -0.87 -1.32 5.77
N GLN A 104 -1.63 -1.80 6.76
CA GLN A 104 -1.82 -1.08 8.01
C GLN A 104 -0.49 -0.74 8.70
N ASP A 105 0.46 -1.69 8.75
CA ASP A 105 1.79 -1.44 9.31
C ASP A 105 2.52 -0.30 8.57
N SER A 106 2.39 -0.23 7.24
CA SER A 106 3.05 0.78 6.41
C SER A 106 2.42 2.18 6.49
N LEU A 107 1.14 2.27 6.87
CA LEU A 107 0.35 3.51 6.79
C LEU A 107 -0.16 4.01 8.16
N SER A 108 0.16 3.32 9.25
CA SER A 108 -0.32 3.66 10.60
C SER A 108 0.59 4.61 11.37
N GLY A 109 1.89 4.67 11.05
CA GLY A 109 2.76 5.77 11.48
C GLY A 109 4.22 5.43 11.82
N ASP A 110 4.53 4.16 12.10
CA ASP A 110 5.90 3.72 12.37
C ASP A 110 6.55 3.05 11.14
N SER A 111 6.47 3.76 10.00
CA SER A 111 7.00 3.28 8.74
C SER A 111 7.49 4.44 7.89
N LYS A 112 8.49 4.16 7.05
CA LYS A 112 8.86 5.03 5.93
C LYS A 112 8.17 4.49 4.69
N THR A 113 7.33 5.31 4.07
CA THR A 113 6.53 4.89 2.92
C THR A 113 6.84 5.79 1.74
N LEU A 114 7.19 5.18 0.62
CA LEU A 114 7.43 5.82 -0.67
C LEU A 114 6.41 5.30 -1.66
N MET A 115 5.78 6.19 -2.41
CA MET A 115 4.84 5.85 -3.47
C MET A 115 5.39 6.35 -4.80
N PHE A 116 5.38 5.46 -5.81
CA PHE A 116 5.56 5.84 -7.20
C PHE A 116 4.21 5.98 -7.88
N VAL A 117 4.05 7.04 -8.67
CA VAL A 117 2.82 7.32 -9.41
C VAL A 117 3.14 7.28 -10.90
N CYS A 118 2.75 6.19 -11.54
CA CYS A 118 2.95 6.00 -12.97
C CYS A 118 1.79 6.67 -13.73
N ILE A 119 2.12 7.59 -14.63
CA ILE A 119 1.15 8.32 -15.46
C ILE A 119 1.46 8.13 -16.93
N SER A 120 0.45 8.30 -17.77
CA SER A 120 0.58 8.21 -19.22
C SER A 120 0.53 9.61 -19.85
N PRO A 121 1.45 9.94 -20.77
CA PRO A 121 1.45 11.26 -21.43
C PRO A 121 0.44 11.37 -22.58
N VAL A 122 -0.25 10.30 -22.95
CA VAL A 122 -1.17 10.30 -24.10
C VAL A 122 -2.49 10.97 -23.76
N MET A 123 -3.02 11.76 -24.70
CA MET A 123 -4.26 12.54 -24.48
C MET A 123 -5.47 11.69 -24.12
N TYR A 124 -5.58 10.48 -24.65
CA TYR A 124 -6.65 9.54 -24.31
C TYR A 124 -6.70 9.21 -22.80
N ASN A 125 -5.54 9.25 -22.13
CA ASN A 125 -5.40 8.95 -20.70
C ASN A 125 -5.37 10.21 -19.81
N ALA A 126 -5.58 11.41 -20.35
CA ALA A 126 -5.43 12.67 -19.61
C ALA A 126 -6.26 12.72 -18.33
N GLU A 127 -7.51 12.23 -18.37
CA GLU A 127 -8.39 12.17 -17.19
C GLU A 127 -7.88 11.20 -16.12
N GLU A 128 -7.34 10.05 -16.51
CA GLU A 128 -6.76 9.08 -15.56
C GLU A 128 -5.48 9.63 -14.94
N THR A 129 -4.62 10.26 -15.76
CA THR A 129 -3.43 10.98 -15.29
C THR A 129 -3.80 12.06 -14.27
N PHE A 130 -4.86 12.85 -14.52
CA PHE A 130 -5.34 13.85 -13.56
C PHE A 130 -5.86 13.20 -12.26
N CYS A 131 -6.57 12.08 -12.34
CA CYS A 131 -7.02 11.34 -11.16
C CYS A 131 -5.83 10.83 -10.32
N SER A 132 -4.82 10.25 -10.98
CA SER A 132 -3.60 9.73 -10.33
C SER A 132 -2.79 10.84 -9.67
N LEU A 133 -2.62 12.00 -10.32
CA LEU A 133 -1.92 13.15 -9.75
C LEU A 133 -2.66 13.75 -8.54
N ASN A 134 -3.99 13.83 -8.60
CA ASN A 134 -4.77 14.28 -7.44
C ASN A 134 -4.66 13.30 -6.27
N PHE A 135 -4.60 11.99 -6.54
CA PHE A 135 -4.34 11.01 -5.51
C PHE A 135 -2.94 11.17 -4.92
N ALA A 136 -1.92 11.35 -5.76
CA ALA A 136 -0.54 11.63 -5.36
C ALA A 136 -0.44 12.86 -4.43
N GLN A 137 -1.13 13.94 -4.79
CA GLN A 137 -1.18 15.15 -3.97
C GLN A 137 -1.76 14.88 -2.59
N ARG A 138 -2.84 14.08 -2.50
CA ARG A 138 -3.42 13.67 -1.21
C ARG A 138 -2.44 12.81 -0.41
N VAL A 139 -1.81 11.83 -1.03
CA VAL A 139 -0.79 10.98 -0.39
C VAL A 139 0.35 11.83 0.18
N ASN A 140 0.83 12.82 -0.57
CA ASN A 140 1.90 13.72 -0.14
C ASN A 140 1.53 14.60 1.07
N SER A 141 0.24 14.81 1.31
CA SER A 141 -0.24 15.55 2.50
C SER A 141 -0.31 14.70 3.78
N VAL A 142 -0.07 13.38 3.67
CA VAL A 142 -0.13 12.48 4.82
C VAL A 142 1.16 12.51 5.63
N GLU A 143 1.05 12.83 6.91
CA GLU A 143 2.12 12.70 7.89
C GLU A 143 1.99 11.37 8.65
N LEU A 144 2.96 10.47 8.45
CA LEU A 144 3.01 9.21 9.20
C LEU A 144 3.65 9.37 10.58
N GLY A 145 4.51 10.38 10.75
CA GLY A 145 5.28 10.60 11.97
C GLY A 145 6.73 10.14 11.81
N LYS A 146 7.48 10.12 12.91
CA LYS A 146 8.89 9.73 12.90
C LYS A 146 9.02 8.22 13.09
N ALA A 147 9.50 7.53 12.05
CA ALA A 147 9.83 6.11 12.14
C ALA A 147 10.89 5.84 13.22
N THR A 148 10.67 4.79 14.00
CA THR A 148 11.51 4.39 15.12
C THR A 148 12.32 3.13 14.80
N LYS A 149 13.40 2.90 15.56
CA LYS A 149 14.23 1.71 15.41
C LYS A 149 13.66 0.60 16.27
N ASN A 150 13.34 -0.53 15.67
CA ASN A 150 12.93 -1.72 16.39
C ASN A 150 14.14 -2.46 16.97
N THR A 151 14.20 -2.60 18.29
CA THR A 151 15.30 -3.28 18.99
C THR A 151 14.82 -4.07 20.21
N SER A 152 15.42 -5.22 20.50
CA SER A 152 15.21 -5.99 21.73
C SER A 152 16.55 -6.58 22.22
N GLY A 153 16.72 -6.73 23.53
CA GLY A 153 17.99 -7.21 24.13
C GLY A 153 19.09 -6.15 24.19
N GLY A 154 19.70 -6.01 25.37
CA GLY A 154 20.74 -5.02 25.66
C GLY A 154 20.58 -4.52 27.09
N GLY A 155 21.52 -4.90 27.97
CA GLY A 155 21.57 -4.37 29.34
C GLY A 155 21.78 -2.85 29.33
N ALA A 156 21.02 -2.15 30.17
CA ALA A 156 20.99 -0.72 30.52
C ALA A 156 20.09 0.25 29.69
N ALA A 157 18.86 0.45 30.22
CA ALA A 157 18.02 1.67 30.46
C ALA A 157 18.22 2.97 29.61
N ALA A 158 17.26 3.88 29.32
CA ALA A 158 15.85 4.18 29.65
C ALA A 158 15.32 5.15 28.54
N SER A 159 14.04 5.26 28.17
CA SER A 159 12.90 5.95 28.79
C SER A 159 11.84 6.14 27.66
N SER A 160 10.53 6.37 27.79
CA SER A 160 9.65 6.67 28.92
C SER A 160 8.21 6.24 28.55
N SER A 161 7.49 5.75 29.56
CA SER A 161 6.03 5.80 29.70
C SER A 161 5.35 6.98 28.98
N ARG A 162 4.33 6.67 28.17
CA ARG A 162 3.14 7.54 28.07
C ARG A 162 1.88 6.73 27.72
N ARG A 163 1.36 6.02 28.71
CA ARG A 163 -0.10 5.84 28.84
C ARG A 163 -0.66 7.19 29.28
N LYS A 164 -1.57 7.77 28.51
CA LYS A 164 -2.51 8.77 29.03
C LYS A 164 -3.94 8.32 28.68
N LYS A 165 -4.77 8.61 29.67
CA LYS A 165 -6.16 8.24 29.91
C LYS A 165 -7.07 8.38 28.71
#